data_AF-A0A800LTI4-F1
#
_entry.id   AF-A0A800LTI4-F1
#
_cell.length_a   1.000
_cell.length_b   1.000
_cell.length_c   1.000
_cell.angle_alpha   90.00
_cell.angle_beta   90.00
_cell.angle_gamma   90.00
#
_symmetry.space_group_name_H-M   'P 1'
#
loop_
_entity.id
_entity.type
_entity.pdbx_description
1 polymer ?
#
loop_
_entity_poly.entity_id
_entity_poly.type
_entity_poly.pdbx_seq_one_letter_code
_entity_poly.pdbx_strand_id
1 'polypeptide(L)'
;MKGIDKNLTKYSDPGFSRYVRGAFLASEGFDTTDLDRPIIGIANTSSDYTTCHRDMPAMIEAVKRGISQAGGLPLVFPTISLAETLLSPTSMLFRNLLAMDTEEMISAQPMDGVVLVGGCDKTVPAQLMAAASADIPAISLITGAMRTGSWQGERLGACTDCRRYWNQYR
;
A
#
# COMPACT_ATOMS: atom_id res chain seq x y z
N MET A 1 -19.99 -4.68 -12.53
CA MET A 1 -18.84 -5.49 -13.02
C MET A 1 -17.88 -5.69 -11.86
N LYS A 2 -17.24 -6.85 -11.77
CA LYS A 2 -16.32 -7.23 -10.69
C LYS A 2 -15.02 -7.77 -11.30
N GLY A 3 -13.95 -7.79 -10.52
CA GLY A 3 -12.65 -8.33 -10.90
C GLY A 3 -12.15 -7.75 -12.22
N ILE A 4 -11.67 -8.62 -13.10
CA ILE A 4 -11.05 -8.23 -14.37
C ILE A 4 -11.97 -7.42 -15.30
N ASP A 5 -13.30 -7.50 -15.16
CA ASP A 5 -14.25 -6.76 -16.00
C ASP A 5 -14.55 -5.35 -15.47
N LYS A 6 -14.07 -4.99 -14.27
CA LYS A 6 -14.26 -3.65 -13.70
C LYS A 6 -13.43 -2.62 -14.48
N ASN A 7 -14.04 -1.46 -14.77
CA ASN A 7 -13.36 -0.29 -15.37
C ASN A 7 -12.46 -0.66 -16.56
N LEU A 8 -13.04 -1.30 -17.58
CA LEU A 8 -12.29 -1.66 -18.78
C LEU A 8 -11.71 -0.41 -19.46
N THR A 9 -10.45 -0.52 -19.88
CA THR A 9 -9.81 0.49 -20.73
C THR A 9 -10.64 0.66 -22.00
N LYS A 10 -10.86 1.88 -22.46
CA LYS A 10 -11.75 2.14 -23.62
C LYS A 10 -11.00 2.00 -24.94
N TYR A 11 -10.95 0.78 -25.49
CA TYR A 11 -10.44 0.50 -26.83
C TYR A 11 -11.57 0.34 -27.87
N SER A 12 -12.64 1.13 -27.73
CA SER A 12 -13.88 1.10 -28.52
C SER A 12 -14.75 -0.18 -28.40
N ASP A 13 -14.16 -1.36 -28.34
CA ASP A 13 -14.85 -2.64 -28.14
C ASP A 13 -14.54 -3.24 -26.75
N PRO A 14 -15.53 -3.42 -25.86
CA PRO A 14 -15.32 -4.01 -24.54
C PRO A 14 -14.76 -5.44 -24.58
N GLY A 15 -15.10 -6.23 -25.60
CA GLY A 15 -14.57 -7.59 -25.80
C GLY A 15 -13.06 -7.57 -26.04
N PHE A 16 -12.61 -6.70 -26.94
CA PHE A 16 -11.20 -6.46 -27.19
C PHE A 16 -10.48 -5.93 -25.96
N SER A 17 -11.07 -4.98 -25.22
CA SER A 17 -10.49 -4.47 -23.97
C SER A 17 -10.27 -5.58 -22.93
N ARG A 18 -11.23 -6.48 -22.77
CA ARG A 18 -11.11 -7.63 -21.88
C ARG A 18 -10.06 -8.62 -22.38
N TYR A 19 -10.06 -8.92 -23.68
CA TYR A 19 -9.08 -9.81 -24.31
C TYR A 19 -7.65 -9.33 -24.08
N VAL A 20 -7.37 -8.05 -24.36
CA VAL A 20 -6.05 -7.46 -24.15
C VAL A 20 -5.63 -7.59 -22.68
N ARG A 21 -6.49 -7.21 -21.74
CA ARG A 21 -6.22 -7.33 -20.30
C ARG A 21 -5.91 -8.78 -19.89
N GLY A 22 -6.70 -9.73 -20.37
CA GLY A 22 -6.48 -11.16 -20.11
C GLY A 22 -5.16 -11.66 -20.70
N ALA A 23 -4.80 -11.25 -21.92
CA ALA A 23 -3.55 -11.65 -22.55
C ALA A 23 -2.31 -11.17 -21.76
N PHE A 24 -2.33 -9.93 -21.26
CA PHE A 24 -1.25 -9.40 -20.40
C PHE A 24 -1.19 -10.09 -19.03
N LEU A 25 -2.33 -10.43 -18.43
CA LEU A 25 -2.33 -11.16 -17.17
C LEU A 25 -1.92 -12.62 -17.35
N ALA A 26 -2.20 -13.23 -18.50
CA ALA A 26 -1.75 -14.57 -18.82
C ALA A 26 -0.22 -14.65 -18.94
N SER A 27 0.48 -13.60 -19.40
CA SER A 27 1.95 -13.58 -19.41
C SER A 27 2.58 -13.54 -18.02
N GLU A 28 1.84 -13.07 -17.02
CA GLU A 28 2.23 -13.14 -15.60
C GLU A 28 1.91 -14.50 -14.96
N GLY A 29 1.28 -15.41 -15.72
CA GLY A 29 0.97 -16.77 -15.28
C GLY A 29 -0.46 -16.98 -14.74
N PHE A 30 -1.36 -16.01 -14.89
CA PHE A 30 -2.77 -16.16 -14.48
C PHE A 30 -3.59 -16.89 -15.53
N ASP A 31 -4.34 -17.91 -15.12
CA ASP A 31 -5.28 -18.60 -16.00
C ASP A 31 -6.70 -18.00 -15.93
N THR A 32 -7.62 -18.48 -16.76
CA THR A 32 -9.01 -17.98 -16.76
C THR A 32 -9.71 -18.18 -15.41
N THR A 33 -9.38 -19.23 -14.66
CA THR A 33 -9.94 -19.51 -13.33
C THR A 33 -9.47 -18.48 -12.32
N ASP A 34 -8.22 -18.04 -12.39
CA ASP A 34 -7.70 -16.96 -11.55
C ASP A 34 -8.39 -15.64 -11.86
N LEU A 35 -8.62 -15.33 -13.14
CA LEU A 35 -9.24 -14.08 -13.59
C LEU A 35 -10.72 -13.95 -13.22
N ASP A 36 -11.39 -15.07 -12.93
CA ASP A 36 -12.76 -15.10 -12.43
C ASP A 36 -12.86 -14.84 -10.90
N ARG A 37 -11.72 -14.78 -10.20
CA ARG A 37 -11.68 -14.48 -8.75
C ARG A 37 -11.86 -12.99 -8.46
N PRO A 38 -12.38 -12.61 -7.27
CA PRO A 38 -12.34 -11.23 -6.81
C PRO A 38 -10.90 -10.71 -6.75
N ILE A 39 -10.65 -9.54 -7.33
CA ILE A 39 -9.31 -8.94 -7.34
C ILE A 39 -9.15 -8.08 -6.09
N ILE A 40 -8.13 -8.37 -5.28
CA ILE A 40 -7.81 -7.59 -4.09
C ILE A 40 -6.49 -6.86 -4.33
N GLY A 41 -6.56 -5.52 -4.39
CA GLY A 41 -5.38 -4.67 -4.48
C GLY A 41 -4.63 -4.62 -3.16
N ILE A 42 -3.30 -4.56 -3.20
CA ILE A 42 -2.46 -4.35 -2.02
C ILE A 42 -1.63 -3.09 -2.27
N ALA A 43 -2.01 -1.99 -1.62
CA ALA A 43 -1.31 -0.71 -1.74
C ALA A 43 0.00 -0.77 -0.96
N ASN A 44 1.12 -0.69 -1.67
CA ASN A 44 2.46 -0.83 -1.12
C ASN A 44 3.15 0.53 -1.03
N THR A 45 3.50 0.94 0.20
CA THR A 45 4.28 2.15 0.49
C THR A 45 5.73 1.84 0.89
N SER A 46 6.27 0.66 0.57
CA SER A 46 7.66 0.31 0.88
C SER A 46 8.65 1.14 0.06
N SER A 47 9.73 1.59 0.69
CA SER A 47 10.83 2.30 0.02
C SER A 47 12.09 2.20 0.87
N ASP A 48 13.26 2.15 0.24
CA ASP A 48 14.57 2.21 0.92
C ASP A 48 14.75 3.51 1.72
N TYR A 49 14.06 4.59 1.33
CA TYR A 49 14.02 5.83 2.10
C TYR A 49 13.11 5.75 3.34
N THR A 50 12.21 4.77 3.42
CA THR A 50 11.20 4.69 4.49
C THR A 50 11.50 3.54 5.44
N THR A 51 12.39 3.79 6.40
CA THR A 51 12.87 2.78 7.35
C THR A 51 11.76 2.16 8.22
N CYS A 52 10.67 2.89 8.47
CA CYS A 52 9.49 2.39 9.17
C CYS A 52 8.78 1.24 8.43
N HIS A 53 9.05 1.07 7.13
CA HIS A 53 8.42 0.08 6.26
C HIS A 53 9.33 -1.09 5.89
N ARG A 54 10.48 -1.25 6.55
CA ARG A 54 11.47 -2.29 6.24
C ARG A 54 10.91 -3.71 6.23
N ASP A 55 9.93 -4.01 7.09
CA ASP A 55 9.34 -5.33 7.26
C ASP A 55 8.09 -5.52 6.35
N MET A 56 7.70 -4.49 5.60
CA MET A 56 6.53 -4.48 4.73
C MET A 56 6.57 -5.56 3.63
N PRO A 57 7.70 -5.88 2.97
CA PRO A 57 7.73 -6.96 1.98
C PRO A 57 7.26 -8.30 2.53
N ALA A 58 7.68 -8.67 3.74
CA ALA A 58 7.26 -9.92 4.37
C ALA A 58 5.76 -9.90 4.73
N MET A 59 5.24 -8.75 5.14
CA MET A 59 3.81 -8.56 5.41
C MET A 59 2.98 -8.68 4.14
N ILE A 60 3.41 -8.09 3.04
CA ILE A 60 2.73 -8.18 1.73
C ILE A 60 2.64 -9.64 1.28
N GLU A 61 3.72 -10.40 1.41
CA GLU A 61 3.70 -11.83 1.07
C GLU A 61 2.72 -12.62 1.96
N ALA A 62 2.58 -12.26 3.24
CA ALA A 62 1.57 -12.87 4.12
C ALA A 62 0.14 -12.51 3.69
N VAL A 63 -0.11 -11.25 3.33
CA VAL A 63 -1.41 -10.77 2.83
C VAL A 63 -1.78 -11.48 1.52
N LYS A 64 -0.84 -11.59 0.57
CA LYS A 64 -1.04 -12.33 -0.69
C LYS A 64 -1.50 -13.76 -0.42
N ARG A 65 -0.80 -14.49 0.45
CA ARG A 65 -1.19 -15.86 0.83
C ARG A 65 -2.59 -15.91 1.44
N GLY A 66 -2.93 -14.98 2.33
CA GLY A 66 -4.25 -14.92 2.96
C GLY A 66 -5.37 -14.69 1.93
N ILE A 67 -5.18 -13.76 0.99
CA ILE A 67 -6.13 -13.49 -0.09
C ILE A 67 -6.30 -14.72 -0.98
N SER A 68 -5.20 -15.35 -1.41
CA SER A 68 -5.25 -16.54 -2.26
C SER A 68 -5.96 -17.71 -1.57
N GLN A 69 -5.70 -17.94 -0.27
CA GLN A 69 -6.39 -18.97 0.52
C GLN A 69 -7.89 -18.70 0.67
N ALA A 70 -8.31 -17.45 0.66
CA ALA A 70 -9.71 -17.04 0.68
C ALA A 70 -10.37 -17.06 -0.73
N GLY A 71 -9.65 -17.48 -1.77
CA GLY A 71 -10.16 -17.55 -3.15
C GLY A 71 -10.14 -16.22 -3.91
N GLY A 72 -9.37 -15.23 -3.44
CA GLY A 72 -9.14 -13.97 -4.17
C GLY A 72 -7.88 -14.00 -5.03
N LEU A 73 -7.75 -13.02 -5.92
CA LEU A 73 -6.57 -12.75 -6.73
C LEU A 73 -5.83 -11.52 -6.17
N PRO A 74 -4.70 -11.68 -5.45
CA PRO A 74 -3.97 -10.55 -4.89
C PRO A 74 -3.08 -9.88 -5.94
N LEU A 75 -3.25 -8.58 -6.15
CA LEU A 75 -2.37 -7.77 -7.00
C LEU A 75 -1.76 -6.63 -6.18
N VAL A 76 -0.44 -6.59 -6.11
CA VAL A 76 0.30 -5.54 -5.41
C VAL A 76 0.50 -4.36 -6.36
N PHE A 77 0.26 -3.14 -5.89
CA PHE A 77 0.56 -1.93 -6.63
C PHE A 77 1.28 -0.92 -5.73
N PRO A 78 2.27 -0.19 -6.26
CA PRO A 78 2.96 0.83 -5.49
C PRO A 78 2.14 2.13 -5.43
N THR A 79 2.29 2.85 -4.33
CA THR A 79 1.95 4.28 -4.20
C THR A 79 3.17 5.02 -3.67
N ILE A 80 3.18 6.35 -3.72
CA ILE A 80 4.31 7.11 -3.17
C ILE A 80 4.54 6.78 -1.68
N SER A 81 5.80 6.82 -1.24
CA SER A 81 6.13 6.62 0.17
C SER A 81 6.56 7.92 0.84
N LEU A 82 6.11 8.12 2.07
CA LEU A 82 6.37 9.34 2.84
C LEU A 82 7.23 9.03 4.07
N ALA A 83 8.55 9.13 3.91
CA ALA A 83 9.51 8.99 5.02
C ALA A 83 9.59 10.28 5.86
N GLU A 84 9.12 10.23 7.12
CA GLU A 84 9.04 11.40 8.01
C GLU A 84 10.35 12.17 8.12
N THR A 85 11.47 11.46 8.30
CA THR A 85 12.78 12.07 8.56
C THR A 85 13.58 12.37 7.30
N LEU A 86 13.15 11.90 6.13
CA LEU A 86 13.89 12.05 4.86
C LEU A 86 13.13 12.88 3.81
N LEU A 87 12.04 13.55 4.20
CA LEU A 87 11.29 14.47 3.37
C LEU A 87 11.40 15.92 3.87
N SER A 88 11.52 16.85 2.91
CA SER A 88 11.60 18.29 3.17
C SER A 88 10.45 19.02 2.47
N PRO A 89 9.88 20.09 3.06
CA PRO A 89 10.17 20.63 4.40
C PRO A 89 9.49 19.84 5.54
N THR A 90 8.47 19.05 5.20
CA THR A 90 7.78 18.12 6.11
C THR A 90 6.99 17.11 5.26
N SER A 91 6.92 15.86 5.71
CA SER A 91 6.06 14.82 5.09
C SER A 91 4.59 15.22 5.04
N MET A 92 4.13 16.10 5.94
CA MET A 92 2.74 16.54 6.01
C MET A 92 2.28 17.23 4.72
N LEU A 93 3.17 17.98 4.07
CA LEU A 93 2.88 18.66 2.80
C LEU A 93 2.48 17.66 1.69
N PHE A 94 3.02 16.45 1.74
CA PHE A 94 2.81 15.41 0.73
C PHE A 94 1.73 14.39 1.12
N ARG A 95 1.13 14.49 2.32
CA ARG A 95 0.06 13.58 2.76
C ARG A 95 -1.11 13.57 1.77
N ASN A 96 -1.54 14.76 1.31
CA ASN A 96 -2.65 14.87 0.36
C ASN A 96 -2.28 14.32 -1.02
N LEU A 97 -1.01 14.44 -1.41
CA LEU A 97 -0.52 13.84 -2.65
C LEU A 97 -0.59 12.31 -2.59
N LEU A 98 -0.18 11.70 -1.47
CA LEU A 98 -0.34 10.25 -1.28
C LEU A 98 -1.82 9.84 -1.24
N ALA A 99 -2.68 10.65 -0.64
CA ALA A 99 -4.11 10.38 -0.63
C ALA A 99 -4.68 10.34 -2.06
N MET A 100 -4.38 11.35 -2.88
CA MET A 100 -4.81 11.40 -4.28
C MET A 100 -4.21 10.25 -5.10
N ASP A 101 -2.90 9.99 -4.98
CA ASP A 101 -2.23 8.88 -5.66
C ASP A 101 -2.90 7.53 -5.33
N THR A 102 -3.16 7.29 -4.04
CA THR A 102 -3.81 6.05 -3.59
C THR A 102 -5.27 5.95 -4.07
N GLU A 103 -6.04 7.03 -4.00
CA GLU A 103 -7.45 7.09 -4.41
C GLU A 103 -7.60 6.80 -5.91
N GLU A 104 -6.78 7.44 -6.72
CA GLU A 104 -6.80 7.28 -8.17
C GLU A 104 -6.38 5.87 -8.58
N MET A 105 -5.36 5.29 -7.92
CA MET A 105 -4.96 3.90 -8.21
C MET A 105 -6.04 2.90 -7.83
N ILE A 106 -6.68 3.07 -6.67
CA ILE A 106 -7.81 2.23 -6.23
C ILE A 106 -8.97 2.30 -7.23
N SER A 107 -9.29 3.51 -7.71
CA SER A 107 -10.45 3.75 -8.58
C SER A 107 -10.20 3.31 -10.03
N ALA A 108 -8.98 3.52 -10.54
CA ALA A 108 -8.64 3.27 -11.94
C ALA A 108 -8.32 1.80 -12.24
N GLN A 109 -7.79 1.05 -11.27
CA GLN A 109 -7.40 -0.35 -11.46
C GLN A 109 -8.58 -1.30 -11.17
N PRO A 110 -8.58 -2.52 -11.77
CA PRO A 110 -9.73 -3.43 -11.69
C PRO A 110 -9.75 -4.23 -10.39
N MET A 111 -9.77 -3.56 -9.23
CA MET A 111 -9.86 -4.22 -7.92
C MET A 111 -11.26 -4.11 -7.30
N ASP A 112 -11.70 -5.17 -6.62
CA ASP A 112 -12.98 -5.26 -5.90
C ASP A 112 -12.86 -4.80 -4.44
N GLY A 113 -11.65 -4.85 -3.88
CA GLY A 113 -11.31 -4.36 -2.55
C GLY A 113 -9.82 -4.09 -2.44
N VAL A 114 -9.41 -3.45 -1.34
CA VAL A 114 -8.01 -3.03 -1.14
C VAL A 114 -7.51 -3.29 0.28
N VAL A 115 -6.28 -3.78 0.38
CA VAL A 115 -5.50 -3.79 1.62
C VAL A 115 -4.52 -2.62 1.57
N LEU A 116 -4.64 -1.70 2.53
CA LEU A 116 -3.78 -0.53 2.66
C LEU A 116 -2.64 -0.85 3.61
N VAL A 117 -1.44 -1.09 3.07
CA VAL A 117 -0.26 -1.38 3.89
C VAL A 117 0.53 -0.09 4.10
N GLY A 118 0.51 0.39 5.35
CA GLY A 118 1.12 1.66 5.74
C GLY A 118 1.67 1.59 7.17
N GLY A 119 2.30 2.67 7.63
CA GLY A 119 2.86 2.68 8.98
C GLY A 119 3.50 4.00 9.40
N CYS A 120 4.39 4.56 8.58
CA CYS A 120 5.04 5.83 8.85
C CYS A 120 3.98 6.95 8.98
N ASP A 121 4.22 7.93 9.85
CA ASP A 121 3.26 8.95 10.31
C ASP A 121 2.14 9.35 9.34
N LYS A 122 2.50 9.78 8.12
CA LYS A 122 1.55 10.38 7.17
C LYS A 122 0.93 9.36 6.21
N THR A 123 1.47 8.14 6.14
CA THR A 123 1.01 7.11 5.20
C THR A 123 -0.36 6.56 5.58
N VAL A 124 -0.56 6.26 6.86
CA VAL A 124 -1.84 5.76 7.39
C VAL A 124 -3.01 6.73 7.14
N PRO A 125 -2.96 8.01 7.58
CA PRO A 125 -4.07 8.92 7.33
C PRO A 125 -4.28 9.20 5.83
N ALA A 126 -3.21 9.26 5.01
CA ALA A 126 -3.35 9.44 3.57
C ALA A 126 -4.11 8.29 2.90
N GLN A 127 -3.75 7.04 3.22
CA GLN A 127 -4.43 5.85 2.71
C GLN A 127 -5.88 5.75 3.20
N LEU A 128 -6.17 6.13 4.46
CA LEU A 128 -7.54 6.15 4.98
C LEU A 128 -8.40 7.22 4.30
N MET A 129 -7.84 8.40 4.02
CA MET A 129 -8.52 9.42 3.20
C MET A 129 -8.85 8.88 1.82
N ALA A 130 -7.89 8.23 1.16
CA ALA A 130 -8.07 7.65 -0.16
C ALA A 130 -9.17 6.56 -0.18
N ALA A 131 -9.15 5.64 0.79
CA ALA A 131 -10.17 4.60 0.89
C ALA A 131 -11.57 5.16 1.15
N ALA A 132 -11.67 6.21 1.97
CA ALA A 132 -12.95 6.88 2.22
C ALA A 132 -13.50 7.54 0.95
N SER A 133 -12.65 8.13 0.11
CA SER A 133 -13.06 8.73 -1.17
C SER A 133 -13.40 7.69 -2.24
N ALA A 134 -12.62 6.61 -2.34
CA ALA A 134 -12.78 5.59 -3.37
C ALA A 134 -14.00 4.68 -3.17
N ASP A 135 -14.52 4.60 -1.94
CA ASP A 135 -15.76 3.91 -1.55
C ASP A 135 -15.85 2.45 -2.03
N ILE A 136 -14.74 1.70 -1.86
CA ILE A 136 -14.71 0.24 -2.04
C ILE A 136 -14.32 -0.44 -0.71
N PRO A 137 -14.63 -1.74 -0.54
CA PRO A 137 -14.18 -2.50 0.64
C PRO A 137 -12.67 -2.35 0.87
N ALA A 138 -12.30 -1.75 1.99
CA ALA A 138 -10.92 -1.46 2.35
C ALA A 138 -10.58 -1.94 3.76
N ILE A 139 -9.36 -2.43 3.96
CA ILE A 139 -8.82 -2.75 5.28
C ILE A 139 -7.40 -2.18 5.41
N SER A 140 -7.10 -1.56 6.54
CA SER A 140 -5.77 -1.04 6.83
C SER A 140 -4.94 -2.05 7.60
N LEU A 141 -3.72 -2.30 7.13
CA LEU A 141 -2.72 -3.11 7.79
C LEU A 141 -1.51 -2.24 8.16
N ILE A 142 -1.30 -2.06 9.46
CA ILE A 142 -0.24 -1.20 10.00
C ILE A 142 1.04 -2.03 10.20
N THR A 143 2.20 -1.52 9.75
CA THR A 143 3.50 -2.24 9.86
C THR A 143 3.92 -2.56 11.29
N GLY A 144 3.41 -1.82 12.27
CA GLY A 144 3.68 -2.00 13.69
C GLY A 144 4.79 -1.09 14.22
N ALA A 145 4.89 -1.03 15.55
CA ALA A 145 5.86 -0.17 16.21
C ALA A 145 7.26 -0.80 16.24
N MET A 146 8.28 0.04 16.18
CA MET A 146 9.66 -0.39 16.42
C MET A 146 9.82 -0.89 17.86
N ARG A 147 10.58 -1.97 18.04
CA ARG A 147 11.06 -2.37 19.37
C ARG A 147 12.03 -1.31 19.88
N THR A 148 11.92 -0.95 21.15
CA THR A 148 12.86 -0.03 21.79
C THR A 148 14.26 -0.64 21.88
N GLY A 149 15.28 0.16 21.59
CA GLY A 149 16.68 -0.20 21.81
C GLY A 149 17.15 0.10 23.23
N SER A 150 18.40 -0.22 23.52
CA SER A 150 19.06 0.14 24.76
C SER A 150 20.49 0.63 24.51
N TRP A 151 20.93 1.63 25.26
CA TRP A 151 22.30 2.13 25.24
C TRP A 151 22.81 2.31 26.66
N GLN A 152 23.99 1.75 26.95
CA GLN A 152 24.61 1.80 28.30
C GLN A 152 23.67 1.40 29.45
N GLY A 153 22.79 0.41 29.22
CA GLY A 153 21.82 -0.05 30.20
C GLY A 153 20.54 0.79 30.32
N GLU A 154 20.44 1.91 29.59
CA GLU A 154 19.23 2.72 29.51
C GLU A 154 18.37 2.30 28.30
N ARG A 155 17.05 2.17 28.50
CA ARG A 155 16.10 1.92 27.41
C ARG A 155 15.84 3.22 26.65
N LEU A 156 15.87 3.17 25.32
CA LEU A 156 15.67 4.33 24.46
C LEU A 156 14.36 4.24 23.65
N GLY A 157 13.56 5.30 23.72
CA GLY A 157 12.41 5.58 22.90
C GLY A 157 12.78 6.30 21.59
N ALA A 158 12.10 5.93 20.51
CA ALA A 158 12.26 6.58 19.22
C ALA A 158 11.88 8.07 19.30
N CYS A 159 12.71 8.93 18.71
CA CYS A 159 12.56 10.39 18.64
C CYS A 159 12.62 11.15 19.98
N THR A 160 11.96 10.69 21.04
CA THR A 160 11.99 11.32 22.37
C THR A 160 13.41 11.40 22.91
N ASP A 161 14.14 10.28 22.90
CA ASP A 161 15.53 10.27 23.37
C ASP A 161 16.49 10.95 22.39
N CYS A 162 16.19 10.97 21.09
CA CYS A 162 16.93 11.79 20.14
C CYS A 162 16.90 13.27 20.53
N ARG A 163 15.72 13.79 20.91
CA ARG A 163 15.57 15.16 21.41
C ARG A 163 16.29 15.36 22.75
N ARG A 164 16.17 14.41 23.67
CA ARG A 164 16.86 14.47 24.98
C ARG A 164 18.37 14.58 24.81
N TYR A 165 18.99 13.66 24.05
CA TYR A 165 20.44 13.68 23.85
C TYR A 165 20.92 14.89 23.07
N TRP A 166 20.14 15.37 22.09
CA TRP A 166 20.46 16.61 21.40
C TRP A 166 20.51 17.83 22.34
N ASN A 167 19.54 17.92 23.26
CA ASN A 167 19.50 18.98 24.27
C ASN A 167 20.60 18.85 25.34
N GLN A 168 21.18 17.67 25.54
CA GLN A 168 22.32 17.47 26.45
C GLN A 168 23.65 17.80 25.79
N TYR A 169 23.73 17.58 24.47
CA TYR A 169 24.93 17.88 23.68
C TYR A 169 25.13 19.38 23.46
N ARG A 170 24.05 20.13 23.31
CA ARG A 170 24.05 21.60 23.22
C ARG A 170 23.95 22.26 24.58
#